data_AF-A0A7K0EPL4-F1
#
_entry.id   AF-A0A7K0EPL4-F1
#
_cell.length_a   1.000
_cell.length_b   1.000
_cell.length_c   1.000
_cell.angle_alpha   90.00
_cell.angle_beta   90.00
_cell.angle_gamma   90.00
#
_symmetry.space_group_name_H-M   'P 1'
#
loop_
_entity.id
_entity.type
_entity.pdbx_description
1 polymer ?
#
loop_
_entity_poly.entity_id
_entity_poly.type
_entity_poly.pdbx_seq_one_letter_code
_entity_poly.pdbx_strand_id
1 'polypeptide(L)'
;MVKSADPNTVHFVKPYYFNYISDTTNLFYQDRQLIGADHETFEILNDDYARDERTVYFKDKPLPTGDAGSFAVLSGGYAKDQNQVYYLGNVLKKADPATFKIVENVYEQDAADAHNTFYNGKHTSKINKNQ
;
A
#
# COMPACT_ATOMS: atom_id res chain seq x y z
N MET A 1 21.29 10.71 1.36
CA MET A 1 20.87 11.84 0.50
C MET A 1 20.88 11.35 -0.93
N VAL A 2 19.76 11.50 -1.64
CA VAL A 2 19.70 11.25 -3.09
C VAL A 2 20.54 12.33 -3.76
N LYS A 3 21.49 11.92 -4.62
CA LYS A 3 22.48 12.83 -5.23
C LYS A 3 21.89 13.85 -6.20
N SER A 4 20.62 13.71 -6.61
CA SER A 4 19.94 14.56 -7.58
C SER A 4 18.85 15.45 -7.00
N ALA A 5 18.49 15.29 -5.73
CA ALA A 5 17.50 16.16 -5.10
C ALA A 5 18.18 17.50 -4.76
N ASP A 6 17.56 18.62 -5.14
CA ASP A 6 18.02 19.94 -4.73
C ASP A 6 17.88 20.07 -3.20
N PRO A 7 18.99 20.16 -2.45
CA PRO A 7 18.94 20.21 -0.99
C PRO A 7 18.25 21.45 -0.43
N ASN A 8 18.02 22.50 -1.25
CA ASN A 8 17.38 23.73 -0.82
C ASN A 8 15.84 23.71 -0.91
N THR A 9 15.26 22.69 -1.54
CA THR A 9 13.80 22.60 -1.78
C THR A 9 13.17 21.31 -1.24
N VAL A 10 13.90 20.56 -0.41
CA VAL A 10 13.39 19.33 0.20
C VAL A 10 12.27 19.68 1.19
N HIS A 11 11.03 19.39 0.79
CA HIS A 11 9.88 19.42 1.68
C HIS A 11 9.57 17.99 2.15
N PHE A 12 9.67 17.73 3.45
CA PHE A 12 9.20 16.48 4.02
C PHE A 12 7.67 16.47 3.99
N VAL A 13 7.07 15.60 3.18
CA VAL A 13 5.61 15.54 2.96
C VAL A 13 4.85 15.11 4.23
N LYS A 14 5.52 14.57 5.26
CA LYS A 14 5.07 14.42 6.66
C LYS A 14 6.24 13.80 7.47
N PRO A 15 6.47 14.18 8.75
CA PRO A 15 7.66 13.79 9.52
C PRO A 15 7.76 12.30 9.90
N TYR A 16 6.81 11.46 9.47
CA TYR A 16 6.77 10.02 9.78
C TYR A 16 6.96 9.12 8.55
N TYR A 17 7.11 9.69 7.34
CA TYR A 17 7.25 8.92 6.10
C TYR A 17 8.60 9.21 5.43
N PHE A 18 9.69 8.87 6.13
CA PHE A 18 11.08 9.10 5.70
C PHE A 18 11.47 8.41 4.38
N ASN A 19 10.60 7.59 3.81
CA ASN A 19 10.87 6.86 2.58
C ASN A 19 10.46 7.63 1.32
N TYR A 20 9.53 8.59 1.38
CA TYR A 20 9.19 9.43 0.23
C TYR A 20 9.80 10.81 0.37
N ILE A 21 10.46 11.28 -0.68
CA ILE A 21 10.99 12.64 -0.78
C ILE A 21 10.57 13.21 -2.13
N SER A 22 10.33 14.52 -2.17
CA SER A 22 10.08 15.22 -3.42
C SER A 22 11.02 16.42 -3.57
N ASP A 23 11.24 16.81 -4.82
CA ASP A 23 11.63 18.17 -5.18
C ASP A 23 10.42 18.86 -5.87
N THR A 24 10.62 20.04 -6.46
CA THR A 24 9.53 20.78 -7.12
C THR A 24 8.91 20.08 -8.33
N THR A 25 9.60 19.08 -8.90
CA THR A 25 9.26 18.44 -10.17
C THR A 25 9.22 16.91 -10.11
N ASN A 26 9.91 16.30 -9.14
CA ASN A 26 10.12 14.87 -9.08
C ASN A 26 9.73 14.30 -7.72
N LEU A 27 9.17 13.09 -7.76
CA LEU A 27 8.89 12.26 -6.59
C LEU A 27 9.85 11.08 -6.54
N PHE A 28 10.31 10.75 -5.34
CA PHE A 28 11.19 9.63 -5.11
C PHE A 28 10.72 8.81 -3.91
N TYR A 29 10.88 7.49 -4.03
CA TYR A 29 10.92 6.58 -2.90
C TYR A 29 12.37 6.18 -2.66
N GLN A 30 12.93 6.60 -1.53
CA GLN A 30 14.35 6.50 -1.23
C GLN A 30 15.16 7.14 -2.36
N ASP A 31 15.95 6.36 -3.09
CA ASP A 31 16.79 6.78 -4.21
C ASP A 31 16.16 6.51 -5.59
N ARG A 32 14.92 6.01 -5.65
CA ARG A 32 14.23 5.64 -6.89
C ARG A 32 13.15 6.64 -7.25
N GLN A 33 13.22 7.18 -8.46
CA GLN A 33 12.23 8.13 -8.97
C GLN A 33 10.92 7.43 -9.35
N LEU A 34 9.79 8.01 -8.98
CA LEU A 34 8.46 7.60 -9.41
C LEU A 34 8.14 8.25 -10.76
N ILE A 35 8.58 7.61 -11.85
CA ILE A 35 8.38 8.13 -13.20
C ILE A 35 6.89 8.18 -13.53
N GLY A 36 6.42 9.37 -13.90
CA GLY A 36 5.03 9.59 -14.33
C GLY A 36 4.04 9.79 -13.19
N ALA A 37 4.48 9.79 -11.93
CA ALA A 37 3.63 10.19 -10.81
C ALA A 37 3.29 11.68 -10.89
N ASP A 38 2.03 12.01 -10.66
CA ASP A 38 1.59 13.40 -10.61
C ASP A 38 1.94 14.01 -9.25
N HIS A 39 2.92 14.92 -9.24
CA HIS A 39 3.40 15.58 -8.03
C HIS A 39 2.33 16.43 -7.34
N GLU A 40 1.42 17.05 -8.09
CA GLU A 40 0.43 17.96 -7.52
C GLU A 40 -0.64 17.23 -6.70
N THR A 41 -0.95 16.00 -7.11
CA THR A 41 -1.99 15.16 -6.49
C THR A 41 -1.43 14.02 -5.65
N PHE A 42 -0.10 13.93 -5.49
CA PHE A 42 0.55 12.83 -4.78
C PHE A 42 0.27 12.87 -3.28
N GLU A 43 -0.29 11.78 -2.79
CA GLU A 43 -0.67 11.56 -1.40
C GLU A 43 0.08 10.34 -0.87
N ILE A 44 0.91 10.55 0.15
CA ILE A 44 1.43 9.43 0.94
C ILE A 44 0.32 8.95 1.86
N LEU A 45 0.02 7.65 1.77
CA LEU A 45 -0.98 6.99 2.59
C LEU A 45 -0.31 6.42 3.84
N ASN A 46 -0.16 5.10 3.93
CA ASN A 46 0.52 4.42 5.02
C ASN A 46 1.14 3.10 4.54
N ASP A 47 1.97 2.45 5.34
CA ASP A 47 2.58 1.14 5.04
C ASP A 47 3.28 1.11 3.67
N ASP A 48 4.04 2.16 3.36
CA ASP A 48 4.72 2.39 2.07
C ASP A 48 3.79 2.55 0.85
N TYR A 49 2.47 2.58 1.02
CA TYR A 49 1.55 2.95 -0.05
C TYR A 49 1.45 4.46 -0.23
N ALA A 50 1.31 4.87 -1.48
CA ALA A 50 1.00 6.23 -1.88
C ALA A 50 0.08 6.18 -3.11
N ARG A 51 -0.50 7.31 -3.50
CA ARG A 51 -1.25 7.43 -4.75
C ARG A 51 -1.11 8.83 -5.32
N ASP A 52 -1.38 8.96 -6.61
CA ASP A 52 -1.82 10.20 -7.20
C ASP A 52 -3.30 10.05 -7.65
N GLU A 53 -3.83 11.01 -8.41
CA GLU A 53 -5.22 10.96 -8.90
C GLU A 53 -5.56 9.68 -9.68
N ARG A 54 -4.57 9.04 -10.34
CA ARG A 54 -4.78 7.96 -11.30
C ARG A 54 -4.13 6.64 -10.91
N THR A 55 -3.07 6.68 -10.13
CA THR A 55 -2.16 5.57 -9.92
C THR A 55 -1.93 5.38 -8.43
N VAL A 56 -1.99 4.12 -7.99
CA VAL A 56 -1.54 3.74 -6.65
C VAL A 56 -0.13 3.17 -6.76
N TYR A 57 0.70 3.50 -5.79
CA TYR A 57 2.07 3.03 -5.69
C TYR A 57 2.25 2.22 -4.41
N PHE A 58 3.03 1.14 -4.51
CA PHE A 58 3.68 0.55 -3.35
C PHE A 58 5.18 0.80 -3.51
N LYS A 59 5.74 1.63 -2.63
CA LYS A 59 7.09 2.16 -2.75
C LYS A 59 7.24 2.93 -4.08
N ASP A 60 8.23 2.57 -4.89
CA ASP A 60 8.48 3.12 -6.22
C ASP A 60 7.65 2.47 -7.34
N LYS A 61 6.85 1.44 -7.05
CA LYS A 61 6.20 0.64 -8.08
C LYS A 61 4.73 1.00 -8.23
N PRO A 62 4.26 1.36 -9.44
CA PRO A 62 2.83 1.51 -9.70
C PRO A 62 2.15 0.15 -9.60
N LEU A 63 0.95 0.15 -9.04
CA LEU A 63 0.09 -1.01 -8.90
C LEU A 63 -0.96 -1.04 -10.02
N PRO A 64 -1.36 -2.22 -10.50
CA PRO A 64 -2.43 -2.37 -11.47
C PRO A 64 -3.80 -2.25 -10.78
N THR A 65 -4.08 -1.09 -10.17
CA THR A 65 -5.37 -0.81 -9.53
C THR A 65 -6.41 -0.44 -10.59
N GLY A 66 -7.66 -0.82 -10.32
CA GLY A 66 -8.78 -0.44 -11.18
C GLY A 66 -9.29 0.98 -10.92
N ASP A 67 -9.13 1.47 -9.68
CA ASP A 67 -9.59 2.77 -9.22
C ASP A 67 -8.73 3.26 -8.03
N ALA A 68 -7.85 4.23 -8.26
CA ALA A 68 -6.99 4.84 -7.23
C ALA A 68 -7.78 5.64 -6.19
N GLY A 69 -8.95 6.18 -6.55
CA GLY A 69 -9.80 6.99 -5.65
C GLY A 69 -10.38 6.17 -4.50
N SER A 70 -10.71 4.90 -4.78
CA SER A 70 -11.23 3.96 -3.77
C SER A 70 -10.17 3.26 -2.92
N PHE A 71 -8.89 3.45 -3.24
CA PHE A 71 -7.82 2.72 -2.60
C PHE A 71 -7.69 3.10 -1.11
N ALA A 72 -7.75 2.11 -0.24
CA ALA A 72 -7.68 2.27 1.20
C ALA A 72 -6.62 1.34 1.78
N VAL A 73 -5.67 1.92 2.52
CA VAL A 73 -4.72 1.16 3.35
C VAL A 73 -5.43 0.76 4.63
N LEU A 74 -5.35 -0.52 4.99
CA LEU A 74 -5.97 -1.06 6.19
C LEU A 74 -4.98 -1.00 7.36
N SER A 75 -3.98 -1.88 7.37
CA SER A 75 -2.79 -1.88 8.23
C SER A 75 -1.95 -3.13 7.95
N GLY A 76 -0.75 -3.20 8.51
CA GLY A 76 0.10 -4.41 8.43
C GLY A 76 0.54 -4.74 7.01
N GLY A 77 0.58 -3.75 6.11
CA GLY A 77 0.88 -3.94 4.69
C GLY A 77 -0.31 -4.33 3.83
N TYR A 78 -1.50 -4.51 4.41
CA TYR A 78 -2.73 -4.77 3.67
C TYR A 78 -3.39 -3.48 3.19
N ALA A 79 -3.90 -3.53 1.97
CA ALA A 79 -4.71 -2.47 1.39
C ALA A 79 -5.77 -3.08 0.46
N LYS A 80 -6.76 -2.30 0.06
CA LYS A 80 -7.77 -2.73 -0.91
C LYS A 80 -8.29 -1.57 -1.75
N ASP A 81 -8.79 -1.89 -2.93
CA ASP A 81 -9.70 -1.05 -3.70
C ASP A 81 -11.06 -1.75 -3.82
N GLN A 82 -11.99 -1.23 -4.63
CA GLN A 82 -13.32 -1.85 -4.82
C GLN A 82 -13.27 -3.27 -5.41
N ASN A 83 -12.18 -3.62 -6.10
CA ASN A 83 -12.06 -4.80 -6.95
C ASN A 83 -11.06 -5.83 -6.42
N GLN A 84 -10.05 -5.42 -5.65
CA GLN A 84 -8.90 -6.23 -5.30
C GLN A 84 -8.40 -5.92 -3.88
N VAL A 85 -7.77 -6.93 -3.26
CA VAL A 85 -7.01 -6.80 -2.02
C VAL A 85 -5.53 -6.94 -2.34
N TYR A 86 -4.70 -6.19 -1.63
CA TYR A 86 -3.25 -6.13 -1.81
C TYR A 86 -2.55 -6.42 -0.49
N TYR A 87 -1.37 -7.06 -0.58
CA TYR A 87 -0.42 -7.19 0.52
C TYR A 87 0.97 -6.83 0.03
N LEU A 88 1.57 -5.80 0.63
CA LEU A 88 2.87 -5.23 0.23
C LEU A 88 2.99 -5.04 -1.29
N GLY A 89 1.95 -4.44 -1.89
CA GLY A 89 1.85 -4.18 -3.33
C GLY A 89 1.49 -5.39 -4.21
N ASN A 90 1.32 -6.60 -3.65
CA ASN A 90 0.93 -7.78 -4.41
C ASN A 90 -0.57 -8.03 -4.31
N VAL A 91 -1.23 -8.28 -5.44
CA VAL A 91 -2.64 -8.67 -5.48
C VAL A 91 -2.83 -10.03 -4.80
N LEU A 92 -3.70 -10.07 -3.79
CA LEU A 92 -4.17 -11.29 -3.15
C LEU A 92 -5.27 -11.93 -3.97
N LYS A 93 -4.88 -12.85 -4.84
CA LYS A 93 -5.83 -13.60 -5.67
C LYS A 93 -6.81 -14.37 -4.78
N LYS A 94 -8.10 -14.27 -5.09
CA LYS A 94 -9.24 -14.92 -4.40
C LYS A 94 -9.64 -14.32 -3.05
N ALA A 95 -9.01 -13.22 -2.62
CA ALA A 95 -9.53 -12.43 -1.52
C ALA A 95 -10.79 -11.66 -1.97
N ASP A 96 -11.80 -11.59 -1.10
CA ASP A 96 -12.99 -10.79 -1.35
C ASP A 96 -12.83 -9.36 -0.77
N PRO A 97 -12.61 -8.33 -1.60
CA PRO A 97 -12.41 -6.95 -1.12
C PRO A 97 -13.61 -6.39 -0.36
N ALA A 98 -14.83 -6.83 -0.65
CA ALA A 98 -16.04 -6.31 -0.02
C ALA A 98 -16.09 -6.70 1.47
N THR A 99 -15.62 -7.89 1.80
CA THR A 99 -15.66 -8.43 3.17
C THR A 99 -14.31 -8.47 3.88
N PHE A 100 -13.22 -8.12 3.16
CA PHE A 100 -11.87 -8.12 3.71
C PHE A 100 -11.70 -7.10 4.85
N LYS A 101 -11.14 -7.58 5.96
CA LYS A 101 -10.83 -6.81 7.17
C LYS A 101 -9.59 -7.33 7.88
N ILE A 102 -8.95 -6.45 8.63
CA ILE A 102 -7.91 -6.81 9.60
C ILE A 102 -8.56 -7.43 10.82
N VAL A 103 -7.96 -8.47 11.36
CA VAL A 103 -8.40 -9.14 12.59
C VAL A 103 -7.27 -9.11 13.61
N GLU A 104 -7.63 -9.26 14.89
CA GLU A 104 -6.63 -9.43 15.93
C GLU A 104 -5.78 -10.68 15.65
N ASN A 105 -4.48 -10.58 15.93
CA ASN A 105 -3.55 -11.66 15.63
C ASN A 105 -3.77 -12.84 16.55
N VAL A 106 -4.58 -13.79 16.10
CA VAL A 106 -4.89 -15.02 16.83
C VAL A 106 -4.59 -16.20 15.92
N TYR A 107 -3.75 -17.14 16.39
CA TYR A 107 -3.41 -18.37 15.68
C TYR A 107 -2.93 -18.13 14.23
N GLU A 108 -1.96 -17.22 14.04
CA GLU A 108 -1.39 -16.91 12.72
C GLU A 108 -2.48 -16.43 11.74
N GLN A 109 -3.27 -15.45 12.15
CA GLN A 109 -4.28 -14.79 11.30
C GLN A 109 -4.23 -13.30 11.60
N ASP A 110 -3.97 -12.47 10.60
CA ASP A 110 -3.94 -11.01 10.73
C ASP A 110 -4.99 -10.32 9.84
N ALA A 111 -5.60 -11.06 8.92
CA ALA A 111 -6.74 -10.59 8.14
C ALA A 111 -7.70 -11.74 7.79
N ALA A 112 -8.93 -11.38 7.41
CA ALA A 112 -9.95 -12.31 6.97
C ALA A 112 -10.90 -11.66 5.96
N ASP A 113 -11.52 -12.49 5.14
CA ASP A 113 -12.73 -12.16 4.38
C ASP A 113 -13.88 -13.09 4.78
N ALA A 114 -15.00 -13.08 4.07
CA ALA A 114 -16.17 -13.92 4.37
C ALA A 114 -15.89 -15.44 4.41
N HIS A 115 -14.87 -15.90 3.70
CA HIS A 115 -14.62 -17.33 3.48
C HIS A 115 -13.19 -17.78 3.82
N ASN A 116 -12.27 -16.83 4.02
CA ASN A 116 -10.85 -17.07 4.12
C ASN A 116 -10.23 -16.30 5.27
N THR A 117 -9.16 -16.86 5.82
CA THR A 117 -8.26 -16.21 6.75
C THR A 117 -6.89 -16.06 6.10
N PHE A 118 -6.17 -15.02 6.51
CA PHE A 118 -4.89 -14.64 5.93
C PHE A 118 -3.86 -14.38 7.02
N TYR A 119 -2.61 -14.66 6.69
CA TYR A 119 -1.45 -14.31 7.50
C TYR A 119 -0.32 -13.86 6.60
N ASN A 120 0.17 -12.64 6.81
CA ASN A 120 1.21 -12.04 5.97
C ASN A 120 0.91 -12.20 4.45
N GLY A 121 -0.33 -11.91 4.05
CA GLY A 121 -0.81 -11.97 2.68
C GLY A 121 -1.07 -13.37 2.13
N LYS A 122 -0.93 -14.43 2.92
CA LYS A 122 -1.16 -15.82 2.47
C LYS A 122 -2.48 -16.35 2.99
N HIS A 123 -3.26 -17.02 2.13
CA HIS A 123 -4.40 -17.82 2.59
C HIS A 123 -3.93 -18.86 3.60
N THR A 124 -4.57 -18.90 4.76
CA THR A 124 -4.40 -19.97 5.74
C THR A 124 -5.59 -20.92 5.63
N SER A 125 -5.31 -22.22 5.47
CA SER A 125 -6.36 -23.24 5.39
C SER A 125 -6.77 -23.71 6.79
N LYS A 126 -7.99 -23.33 7.19
CA LYS A 126 -8.81 -23.82 8.31
C LYS A 126 -8.24 -23.73 9.72
N ILE A 127 -8.97 -22.98 10.56
CA ILE A 127 -9.22 -23.37 11.95
C ILE A 127 -9.90 -24.75 11.91
N ASN A 128 -9.20 -25.82 12.28
CA ASN A 128 -9.85 -27.02 12.77
C ASN A 128 -10.53 -26.67 14.09
N LYS A 129 -11.78 -26.20 14.04
CA LYS A 129 -12.68 -26.27 15.21
C LYS A 129 -13.11 -27.73 15.34
N ASN A 130 -12.26 -28.55 15.93
CA ASN A 130 -12.60 -29.86 16.49
C ASN A 130 -11.42 -30.32 17.35
N GLN A 131 -11.46 -29.95 18.63
CA GLN A 131 -11.35 -30.87 19.78
C GLN A 131 -12.06 -30.22 20.97
#